data_AF-A0A4U3CJ66-F1
#
_entry.id   AF-A0A4U3CJ66-F1
#
_cell.length_a   1.000
_cell.length_b   1.000
_cell.length_c   1.000
_cell.angle_alpha   90.00
_cell.angle_beta   90.00
_cell.angle_gamma   90.00
#
_symmetry.space_group_name_H-M   'P 1'
#
loop_
_entity.id
_entity.type
_entity.pdbx_description
1 polymer ?
#
loop_
_entity_poly.entity_id
_entity_poly.type
_entity_poly.pdbx_seq_one_letter_code
_entity_poly.pdbx_strand_id
1 'polypeptide(L)'
;MTGTALACPLTVVAHRLGDLGSDPLWWAYLECGGNRSRTDLAHYIDGTALWPDGEHNALSQALNEALWDVGSPSLVPIREGLDVPAGT
;
A
#
# COMPACT_ATOMS: atom_id res chain seq x y z
N MET A 1 14.31 11.53 5.83
CA MET A 1 13.04 12.26 5.99
C MET A 1 11.95 11.31 5.57
N THR A 2 11.04 10.94 6.46
CA THR A 2 9.92 10.02 6.15
C THR A 2 8.88 10.82 5.35
N GLY A 3 8.70 10.49 4.07
CA GLY A 3 7.66 11.12 3.25
C GLY A 3 6.29 10.70 3.74
N THR A 4 5.35 11.64 3.82
CA THR A 4 3.93 11.31 3.93
C THR A 4 3.21 11.90 2.73
N ALA A 5 2.40 11.09 2.06
CA ALA A 5 1.66 11.51 0.88
C ALA A 5 0.34 10.73 0.80
N LEU A 6 -0.63 11.27 0.07
CA LEU A 6 -1.91 10.60 -0.23
C LEU A 6 -1.68 9.32 -1.04
N ALA A 7 -2.68 8.44 -1.11
CA ALA A 7 -2.63 7.30 -2.01
C ALA A 7 -2.34 7.77 -3.45
N CYS A 8 -1.40 7.11 -4.13
CA CYS A 8 -1.16 7.44 -5.53
C CYS A 8 -2.33 6.92 -6.37
N PRO A 9 -2.65 7.55 -7.52
CA PRO A 9 -3.78 7.12 -8.36
C PRO A 9 -3.73 5.64 -8.71
N LEU A 10 -2.53 5.08 -8.86
CA LEU A 10 -2.34 3.68 -9.19
C LEU A 10 -2.66 2.73 -8.04
N THR A 11 -2.45 3.12 -6.78
CA THR A 11 -2.93 2.39 -5.59
C THR A 11 -4.46 2.28 -5.60
N VAL A 12 -5.15 3.39 -5.92
CA VAL A 12 -6.62 3.42 -5.97
C VAL A 12 -7.14 2.52 -7.10
N VAL A 13 -6.53 2.60 -8.28
CA VAL A 13 -6.88 1.76 -9.43
C VAL A 13 -6.60 0.28 -9.14
N ALA A 14 -5.45 -0.04 -8.55
CA ALA A 14 -5.09 -1.40 -8.16
C ALA A 14 -6.07 -2.00 -7.16
N HIS A 15 -6.51 -1.23 -6.16
CA HIS A 15 -7.54 -1.69 -5.24
C HIS A 15 -8.85 -2.04 -5.96
N ARG A 16 -9.24 -1.25 -6.97
CA ARG A 16 -10.45 -1.52 -7.76
C ARG A 16 -10.28 -2.72 -8.72
N LEU A 17 -9.08 -2.95 -9.24
CA LEU A 17 -8.80 -4.01 -10.20
C LEU A 17 -8.47 -5.36 -9.57
N GLY A 18 -7.83 -5.37 -8.40
CA GLY A 18 -7.38 -6.60 -7.73
C GLY A 18 -8.50 -7.45 -7.13
N ASP A 19 -9.77 -7.06 -7.31
CA ASP A 19 -10.99 -7.72 -6.80
C ASP A 19 -10.97 -8.07 -5.29
N LEU A 20 -10.00 -7.52 -4.55
CA LEU A 20 -9.89 -7.68 -3.12
C LEU A 20 -10.87 -6.73 -2.44
N GLY A 21 -11.89 -7.32 -1.83
CA GLY A 21 -12.70 -6.61 -0.85
C GLY A 21 -11.84 -5.95 0.23
N SER A 22 -12.36 -4.91 0.87
CA SER A 22 -11.63 -4.13 1.89
C SER A 22 -11.08 -4.99 3.04
N ASP A 23 -11.77 -6.10 3.36
CA ASP A 23 -11.40 -7.02 4.42
C ASP A 23 -10.18 -7.89 4.07
N PRO A 24 -10.20 -8.65 2.94
CA PRO A 24 -9.02 -9.32 2.40
C PRO A 24 -7.82 -8.40 2.20
N LEU A 25 -8.03 -7.20 1.65
CA LEU A 25 -6.95 -6.24 1.42
C LEU A 25 -6.28 -5.83 2.73
N TRP A 26 -7.08 -5.56 3.77
CA TRP A 26 -6.53 -5.18 5.07
C TRP A 26 -5.69 -6.31 5.68
N TRP A 27 -6.12 -7.57 5.56
CA TRP A 27 -5.33 -8.71 6.02
C TRP A 27 -4.01 -8.85 5.25
N ALA A 28 -4.03 -8.77 3.92
CA ALA A 28 -2.82 -8.84 3.11
C ALA A 28 -1.84 -7.69 3.41
N TYR A 29 -2.37 -6.49 3.67
CA TYR A 29 -1.58 -5.35 4.11
C TYR A 29 -0.88 -5.59 5.46
N LEU A 30 -1.56 -6.22 6.44
CA LEU A 30 -0.94 -6.59 7.71
C LEU A 30 0.14 -7.68 7.53
N GLU A 31 -0.10 -8.66 6.66
CA GLU A 31 0.89 -9.69 6.32
C GLU A 31 2.14 -9.10 5.67
N CYS A 32 2.00 -8.00 4.93
CA CYS A 32 3.09 -7.21 4.36
C CYS A 32 3.77 -6.25 5.36
N GLY A 33 3.45 -6.32 6.66
CA GLY A 33 4.06 -5.49 7.71
C GLY A 33 3.37 -4.15 7.95
N GLY A 34 2.18 -3.94 7.37
CA GLY A 34 1.32 -2.81 7.68
C GLY A 34 0.85 -2.79 9.13
N ASN A 35 0.65 -1.61 9.71
CA ASN A 35 0.27 -1.47 11.12
C ASN A 35 -0.91 -0.49 11.37
N ARG A 36 -1.58 -0.03 10.31
CA ARG A 36 -2.73 0.87 10.42
C ARG A 36 -4.04 0.13 10.57
N SER A 37 -4.99 0.79 11.20
CA SER A 37 -6.34 0.25 11.36
C SER A 37 -7.04 0.14 10.01
N ARG A 38 -8.07 -0.70 9.92
CA ARG A 38 -8.90 -0.81 8.72
C ARG A 38 -9.55 0.53 8.34
N THR A 39 -9.94 1.32 9.33
CA THR A 39 -10.51 2.67 9.14
C THR A 39 -9.47 3.62 8.52
N ASP A 40 -8.23 3.60 9.00
CA ASP A 40 -7.15 4.41 8.43
C ASP A 40 -6.84 4.02 6.98
N LEU A 41 -6.91 2.72 6.67
CA LEU A 41 -6.72 2.20 5.31
C LEU A 41 -7.83 2.71 4.38
N ALA A 42 -9.09 2.72 4.83
CA ALA A 42 -10.19 3.27 4.07
C ALA A 42 -9.99 4.77 3.78
N HIS A 43 -9.62 5.55 4.80
CA HIS A 43 -9.31 6.97 4.64
C HIS A 43 -8.11 7.22 3.71
N TYR A 44 -7.11 6.34 3.73
CA TYR A 44 -5.97 6.45 2.84
C TYR A 44 -6.36 6.22 1.37
N ILE A 45 -7.13 5.17 1.10
CA ILE A 45 -7.63 4.83 -0.23
C ILE A 45 -8.58 5.91 -0.76
N ASP A 46 -9.41 6.49 0.11
CA ASP A 46 -10.31 7.61 -0.24
C ASP A 46 -9.56 8.95 -0.45
N GLY A 47 -8.24 8.97 -0.21
CA GLY A 47 -7.43 10.17 -0.35
C GLY A 47 -7.66 11.22 0.73
N THR A 48 -8.27 10.83 1.86
CA THR A 48 -8.51 11.72 3.01
C THR A 48 -7.43 11.62 4.08
N ALA A 49 -6.47 10.70 3.94
CA ALA A 49 -5.34 10.53 4.86
C ALA A 49 -4.00 10.48 4.14
N LEU A 50 -2.95 10.98 4.81
CA LEU A 50 -1.55 10.85 4.39
C LEU A 50 -0.93 9.66 5.12
N TRP A 51 -0.21 8.80 4.40
CA TRP A 51 0.53 7.70 5.02
C TRP A 51 2.04 7.85 4.85
N PRO A 52 2.82 7.42 5.86
CA PRO A 52 4.26 7.21 5.74
C PRO A 52 4.60 6.25 4.59
N ASP A 53 5.80 6.42 4.02
CA ASP A 53 6.30 5.57 2.94
C ASP A 53 6.24 4.07 3.27
N GLY A 54 6.59 3.66 4.50
CA GLY A 54 6.52 2.26 4.92
C GLY A 54 5.10 1.67 4.87
N GLU A 55 4.10 2.43 5.32
CA GLU A 55 2.69 1.99 5.29
C GLU A 55 2.16 1.93 3.86
N HIS A 56 2.55 2.90 3.03
CA HIS A 56 2.23 2.86 1.62
C HIS A 56 2.87 1.66 0.92
N ASN A 57 4.14 1.37 1.21
CA ASN A 57 4.88 0.28 0.59
C ASN A 57 4.31 -1.09 0.96
N ALA A 58 3.92 -1.30 2.23
CA ALA A 58 3.23 -2.51 2.66
C ALA A 58 1.90 -2.70 1.90
N LEU A 59 1.12 -1.63 1.73
CA LEU A 59 -0.13 -1.69 0.95
C LEU A 59 0.13 -1.93 -0.54
N SER A 60 1.14 -1.26 -1.11
CA SER A 60 1.54 -1.44 -2.51
C SER A 60 2.00 -2.87 -2.78
N GLN A 61 2.73 -3.50 -1.85
CA GLN A 61 3.13 -4.90 -1.95
C GLN A 61 1.92 -5.83 -1.98
N ALA A 62 0.99 -5.68 -1.03
CA ALA A 62 -0.24 -6.48 -0.99
C ALA A 62 -1.07 -6.36 -2.28
N LEU A 63 -1.17 -5.15 -2.84
CA LEU A 63 -1.85 -4.91 -4.11
C LEU A 63 -1.10 -5.50 -5.31
N ASN A 64 0.24 -5.46 -5.30
CA ASN A 64 1.06 -6.01 -6.38
C ASN A 64 0.95 -7.53 -6.47
N GLU A 65 0.87 -8.22 -5.34
CA GLU A 65 0.62 -9.67 -5.31
C GLU A 65 -0.74 -10.01 -5.94
N ALA A 66 -1.78 -9.28 -5.57
CA ALA A 66 -3.10 -9.45 -6.17
C ALA A 66 -3.13 -9.15 -7.67
N LEU A 67 -2.40 -8.12 -8.10
CA LEU A 67 -2.27 -7.72 -9.49
C LEU A 67 -1.51 -8.76 -10.31
N TRP A 68 -0.52 -9.44 -9.71
CA TRP A 68 0.18 -10.55 -10.37
C TRP A 68 -0.74 -11.75 -10.61
N ASP A 69 -1.58 -12.10 -9.65
CA ASP A 69 -2.53 -13.21 -9.79
C ASP A 69 -3.51 -13.01 -10.95
N VAL A 70 -3.86 -11.75 -11.25
CA VAL A 70 -4.73 -11.39 -12.39
C VAL A 70 -3.97 -11.06 -13.68
N GLY A 71 -2.64 -11.19 -13.68
CA GLY A 71 -1.79 -10.96 -14.85
C GLY A 71 -1.66 -9.49 -15.26
N SER A 72 -1.83 -8.55 -14.33
CA SER A 72 -1.66 -7.11 -14.62
C SER A 72 -0.21 -6.79 -14.97
N PRO A 73 0.05 -6.07 -16.08
CA PRO A 73 1.41 -5.67 -16.46
C PRO A 73 1.91 -4.45 -15.68
N SER A 74 1.05 -3.79 -14.89
CA SER A 74 1.36 -2.58 -14.14
C SER A 74 1.27 -2.84 -12.63
N LEU A 75 2.27 -2.37 -11.90
CA LEU A 75 2.40 -2.50 -10.44
C LEU A 75 2.31 -1.13 -9.76
N VAL A 76 1.78 -1.12 -8.54
CA VAL A 76 1.77 0.01 -7.62
C VAL A 76 3.21 0.41 -7.28
N PRO A 77 3.58 1.68 -7.46
CA PRO A 77 4.94 2.13 -7.17
C PRO A 77 5.24 2.03 -5.68
N ILE A 78 6.47 1.65 -5.37
CA ILE A 78 7.06 1.68 -4.03
C ILE A 78 7.74 3.04 -3.85
N ARG A 79 7.54 3.67 -2.69
CA ARG A 79 8.24 4.92 -2.32
C ARG A 79 9.60 4.59 -1.74
N GLU A 80 10.62 5.30 -2.19
CA GLU A 80 11.98 5.17 -1.64
C GLU A 80 12.04 5.86 -0.26
N GLY A 81 11.78 5.09 0.80
CA GLY A 81 12.24 5.42 2.14
C GLY A 81 13.64 4.86 2.29
N LEU A 82 14.65 5.70 2.54
CA LEU A 82 16.00 5.25 2.88
C LEU A 82 15.91 4.20 4.00
N ASP A 83 16.24 2.96 3.67
CA ASP A 83 16.74 1.99 4.62
C ASP A 83 18.00 2.63 5.22
N VAL A 84 17.91 3.13 6.44
CA VAL A 84 19.10 3.60 7.14
C VAL A 84 19.88 2.32 7.45
N PRO A 85 21.08 2.09 6.87
CA PRO A 85 21.89 0.97 7.30
C PRO A 85 22.15 1.14 8.78
N ALA A 86 21.79 0.13 9.57
CA ALA A 86 22.12 0.07 10.99
C ALA A 86 23.59 0.44 11.14
N GLY A 87 23.84 1.51 11.91
CA GLY A 87 25.15 2.12 12.04
C GLY A 87 26.24 1.14 12.46
N THR A 88 27.44 1.49 11.98
CA THR A 88 28.77 0.91 12.21
C THR A 88 29.07 0.51 13.66
#